data_AF-A0A945Y7X0-F1
#
_entry.id   AF-A0A945Y7X0-F1
#
_cell.length_a   1.000
_cell.length_b   1.000
_cell.length_c   1.000
_cell.angle_alpha   90.00
_cell.angle_beta   90.00
_cell.angle_gamma   90.00
#
_symmetry.space_group_name_H-M   'P 1'
#
loop_
_entity.id
_entity.type
_entity.pdbx_description
1 polymer ?
#
loop_
_entity_poly.entity_id
_entity_poly.type
_entity_poly.pdbx_seq_one_letter_code
_entity_poly.pdbx_strand_id
1 'polypeptide(L)'
;MKRSTLYLLLATLLIFSLIALGLRQQEREPQLSLVPMDELSAERINRLDVTAGGDRKVAALISTDTGWQDEISGYRADAILAASTIAMLTSAQFVEAKTTQAEHYEKIGVESIYRESARGLEVTLSDSKQGLSQSILFGDFTNNGQYVRLNNEAQAWLIGTSIDLPIDNIEWLDRELLDISAEELVSIRIIHSDMSEIQLSRNPLTSSDFTMTDVNMDSTTKHNGNRIAGILSGLNMESVSTATAIKLPDTAAVRGEFHTRSGIIIYTHAWQSEEGILFTFDAGYAPTEDIIDSLAQTQAARIAAKLNGWVYTLPSFKTAQFLSRPADLLQ
;
A
#
# COMPACT_ATOMS: atom_id res chain seq x y z
N MET A 1 29.61 -69.32 -9.09
CA MET A 1 28.46 -68.73 -9.83
C MET A 1 28.92 -68.34 -11.22
N LYS A 2 28.17 -68.71 -12.27
CA LYS A 2 28.50 -68.29 -13.65
C LYS A 2 28.27 -66.77 -13.75
N ARG A 3 29.12 -66.04 -14.46
CA ARG A 3 29.01 -64.57 -14.61
C ARG A 3 27.59 -64.15 -15.05
N SER A 4 26.91 -64.98 -15.84
CA SER A 4 25.51 -64.78 -16.26
C SER A 4 24.49 -64.74 -15.11
N THR A 5 24.66 -65.54 -14.06
CA THR A 5 23.71 -65.54 -12.92
C THR A 5 23.89 -64.32 -12.02
N LEU A 6 25.09 -63.73 -12.01
CA LEU A 6 25.37 -62.51 -11.25
C LEU A 6 24.73 -61.27 -11.92
N TYR A 7 24.81 -61.16 -13.25
CA TYR A 7 24.17 -60.07 -13.99
C TYR A 7 22.64 -60.09 -13.87
N LEU A 8 22.04 -61.28 -13.83
CA LEU A 8 20.59 -61.43 -13.75
C LEU A 8 20.03 -61.06 -12.36
N LEU A 9 20.80 -61.31 -11.30
CA LEU A 9 20.50 -60.85 -9.93
C LEU A 9 20.67 -59.34 -9.78
N LEU A 10 21.70 -58.76 -10.40
CA LEU A 10 21.92 -57.31 -10.38
C LEU A 10 20.83 -56.55 -11.13
N ALA A 11 20.39 -57.07 -12.29
CA ALA A 11 19.29 -56.48 -13.05
C ALA A 11 17.96 -56.53 -12.30
N THR A 12 17.64 -57.65 -11.65
CA THR A 12 16.40 -57.78 -10.87
C THR A 12 16.38 -56.88 -9.63
N LEU A 13 17.52 -56.73 -8.95
CA LEU A 13 17.63 -55.83 -7.80
C LEU A 13 17.53 -54.35 -8.21
N LEU A 14 18.04 -54.01 -9.40
CA LEU A 14 17.92 -52.67 -9.96
C LEU A 14 16.48 -52.35 -10.38
N ILE A 15 15.77 -53.33 -10.95
CA ILE A 15 14.33 -53.20 -11.28
C ILE A 15 13.50 -53.07 -9.99
N PHE A 16 13.76 -53.88 -8.96
CA PHE A 16 13.06 -53.76 -7.68
C PHE A 16 13.36 -52.43 -6.97
N SER A 17 14.59 -51.93 -7.06
CA SER A 17 14.95 -50.60 -6.55
C SER A 17 14.20 -49.49 -7.29
N LEU A 18 14.11 -49.56 -8.62
CA LEU A 18 13.35 -48.61 -9.43
C LEU A 18 11.84 -48.67 -9.14
N ILE A 19 11.28 -49.86 -8.93
CA ILE A 19 9.87 -50.04 -8.52
C ILE A 19 9.64 -49.50 -7.11
N ALA A 20 10.56 -49.73 -6.17
CA ALA A 20 10.47 -49.21 -4.81
C ALA A 20 10.64 -47.68 -4.75
N LEU A 21 11.42 -47.09 -5.68
CA LEU A 21 11.52 -45.63 -5.87
C LEU A 21 10.28 -45.04 -6.54
N GLY A 22 9.65 -45.77 -7.48
CA GLY A 22 8.38 -45.38 -8.11
C GLY A 22 7.19 -45.46 -7.15
N LEU A 23 7.13 -46.48 -6.29
CA LEU A 23 6.10 -46.62 -5.24
C LEU A 23 6.33 -45.69 -4.03
N ARG A 24 7.48 -45.00 -3.97
CA ARG A 24 7.77 -43.91 -3.02
C ARG A 24 7.44 -42.53 -3.56
N GLN A 25 6.87 -42.41 -4.76
CA GLN A 25 5.98 -41.28 -5.04
C GLN A 25 4.76 -41.44 -4.15
N GLN A 26 4.96 -41.05 -2.89
CA GLN A 26 3.96 -40.75 -1.90
C GLN A 26 2.80 -40.11 -2.65
N GLU A 27 1.67 -40.80 -2.66
CA GLU A 27 0.37 -40.23 -3.00
C GLU A 27 0.30 -38.94 -2.17
N ARG A 28 0.66 -37.80 -2.80
CA ARG A 28 0.29 -36.50 -2.28
C ARG A 28 -1.21 -36.56 -2.33
N GLU A 29 -1.85 -36.79 -1.18
CA GLU A 29 -3.26 -36.49 -1.06
C GLU A 29 -3.47 -35.11 -1.68
N PRO A 30 -4.47 -34.95 -2.57
CA PRO A 30 -4.72 -33.66 -3.20
C PRO A 30 -4.91 -32.64 -2.08
N GLN A 31 -3.91 -31.76 -1.91
CA GLN A 31 -4.00 -30.67 -0.94
C GLN A 31 -5.11 -29.75 -1.42
N LEU A 32 -6.23 -29.78 -0.70
CA LEU A 32 -7.41 -29.00 -1.02
C LEU A 32 -7.03 -27.51 -0.93
N SER A 33 -7.22 -26.79 -2.03
CA SER A 33 -6.86 -25.37 -2.12
C SER A 33 -7.90 -24.51 -1.39
N LEU A 34 -7.45 -23.42 -0.76
CA LEU A 34 -8.32 -22.49 -0.03
C LEU A 34 -9.28 -21.76 -0.98
N VAL A 35 -8.78 -21.37 -2.15
CA VAL A 35 -9.56 -20.80 -3.24
C VAL A 35 -9.46 -21.77 -4.42
N PRO A 36 -10.54 -22.49 -4.77
CA PRO A 36 -10.54 -23.38 -5.92
C PRO A 36 -10.30 -22.59 -7.22
N MET A 37 -9.14 -22.79 -7.86
CA MET A 37 -8.73 -22.06 -9.08
C MET A 37 -9.56 -22.41 -10.32
N ASP A 38 -10.26 -23.53 -10.29
CA ASP A 38 -11.25 -23.92 -11.31
C ASP A 38 -12.47 -23.00 -11.31
N GLU A 39 -12.82 -22.44 -10.15
CA GLU A 39 -13.90 -21.46 -10.02
C GLU A 39 -13.38 -20.01 -10.12
N LEU A 40 -12.22 -19.70 -9.52
CA LEU A 40 -11.73 -18.32 -9.42
C LEU A 40 -10.21 -18.24 -9.67
N SER A 41 -9.77 -17.85 -10.88
CA SER A 41 -8.34 -17.66 -11.15
C SER A 41 -7.85 -16.28 -10.68
N ALA A 42 -6.59 -16.19 -10.26
CA ALA A 42 -5.99 -14.96 -9.74
C ALA A 42 -6.12 -13.78 -10.72
N GLU A 43 -5.94 -14.03 -12.01
CA GLU A 43 -6.00 -13.02 -13.08
C GLU A 43 -7.41 -12.51 -13.35
N ARG A 44 -8.43 -13.23 -12.90
CA ARG A 44 -9.84 -12.89 -13.10
C ARG A 44 -10.43 -12.11 -11.92
N ILE A 45 -9.79 -12.17 -10.76
CA ILE A 45 -10.22 -11.44 -9.57
C ILE A 45 -10.14 -9.94 -9.87
N ASN A 46 -11.29 -9.28 -9.75
CA ASN A 46 -11.44 -7.85 -9.99
C ASN A 46 -12.05 -7.11 -8.80
N ARG A 47 -12.33 -7.82 -7.70
CA ARG A 47 -12.80 -7.25 -6.45
C ARG A 47 -12.23 -8.01 -5.26
N LEU A 48 -11.82 -7.26 -4.24
CA LEU A 48 -11.32 -7.74 -2.95
C LEU A 48 -12.01 -6.93 -1.84
N ASP A 49 -12.86 -7.58 -1.06
CA ASP A 49 -13.50 -6.97 0.10
C ASP A 49 -12.91 -7.57 1.39
N VAL A 50 -12.75 -6.73 2.41
CA VAL A 50 -12.32 -7.13 3.75
C VAL A 50 -13.27 -6.54 4.79
N THR A 51 -13.81 -7.40 5.65
CA THR A 51 -14.80 -7.03 6.67
C THR A 51 -14.34 -7.55 8.02
N ALA A 52 -14.39 -6.70 9.05
CA ALA A 52 -14.10 -7.07 10.43
C ALA A 52 -15.39 -7.37 11.21
N GLY A 53 -15.23 -7.87 12.44
CA GLY A 53 -16.35 -8.09 13.37
C GLY A 53 -17.28 -6.88 13.52
N GLY A 54 -18.57 -7.17 13.68
CA GLY A 54 -19.65 -6.18 13.66
C GLY A 54 -20.03 -5.69 12.26
N ASP A 55 -19.73 -6.44 11.21
CA ASP A 55 -19.95 -6.04 9.79
C ASP A 55 -19.24 -4.73 9.41
N ARG A 56 -18.10 -4.45 10.07
CA ARG A 56 -17.33 -3.24 9.81
C ARG A 56 -16.49 -3.44 8.56
N LYS A 57 -16.88 -2.77 7.46
CA LYS A 57 -16.09 -2.74 6.23
C LYS A 57 -14.72 -2.12 6.48
N VAL A 58 -13.67 -2.90 6.22
CA VAL A 58 -12.27 -2.47 6.31
C VAL A 58 -11.80 -2.00 4.94
N ALA A 59 -12.04 -2.78 3.89
CA ALA A 59 -11.67 -2.43 2.53
C ALA A 59 -12.73 -2.94 1.54
N ALA A 60 -12.95 -2.19 0.48
CA ALA A 60 -13.77 -2.59 -0.66
C ALA A 60 -13.03 -2.19 -1.94
N LEU A 61 -12.14 -3.05 -2.43
CA LEU A 61 -11.26 -2.73 -3.53
C LEU A 61 -11.80 -3.26 -4.85
N ILE A 62 -11.78 -2.43 -5.88
CA ILE A 62 -12.18 -2.77 -7.25
C ILE A 62 -11.04 -2.53 -8.23
N SER A 63 -10.88 -3.43 -9.20
CA SER A 63 -9.93 -3.29 -10.29
C SER A 63 -10.56 -2.48 -11.43
N THR A 64 -9.87 -1.42 -11.85
CA THR A 64 -10.28 -0.51 -12.93
C THR A 64 -9.22 -0.46 -14.02
N ASP A 65 -9.51 0.20 -15.14
CA ASP A 65 -8.53 0.44 -16.21
C ASP A 65 -7.31 1.26 -15.74
N THR A 66 -7.43 1.97 -14.61
CA THR A 66 -6.35 2.79 -14.02
C THR A 66 -5.65 2.11 -12.85
N GLY A 67 -6.02 0.87 -12.52
CA GLY A 67 -5.51 0.12 -11.37
C GLY A 67 -6.57 -0.13 -10.30
N TRP A 68 -6.13 -0.62 -9.15
CA TRP A 68 -7.00 -0.87 -7.99
C TRP A 68 -7.41 0.44 -7.31
N GLN A 69 -8.68 0.52 -6.91
CA GLN A 69 -9.26 1.66 -6.22
C GLN A 69 -10.13 1.18 -5.06
N ASP A 70 -10.22 1.98 -4.02
CA ASP A 70 -11.25 1.85 -3.00
C ASP A 70 -12.60 2.30 -3.57
N GLU A 71 -13.59 1.42 -3.54
CA GLU A 71 -14.92 1.64 -4.12
C GLU A 71 -15.66 2.77 -3.40
N ILE A 72 -15.40 2.97 -2.10
CA ILE A 72 -16.10 3.95 -1.27
C ILE A 72 -15.62 5.36 -1.59
N SER A 73 -14.31 5.59 -1.51
CA SER A 73 -13.71 6.91 -1.72
C SER A 73 -13.40 7.21 -3.18
N GLY A 74 -13.26 6.17 -4.02
CA GLY A 74 -12.69 6.27 -5.36
C GLY A 74 -11.18 6.50 -5.37
N TYR A 75 -10.53 6.47 -4.20
CA TYR A 75 -9.09 6.70 -4.10
C TYR A 75 -8.30 5.47 -4.55
N ARG A 76 -7.07 5.69 -5.01
CA ARG A 76 -6.19 4.60 -5.44
C ARG A 76 -5.83 3.67 -4.27
N ALA A 77 -5.95 2.37 -4.51
CA ALA A 77 -5.54 1.35 -3.56
C ALA A 77 -4.07 0.95 -3.78
N ASP A 78 -3.45 0.36 -2.76
CA ASP A 78 -2.13 -0.24 -2.91
C ASP A 78 -2.24 -1.51 -3.75
N ALA A 79 -1.83 -1.40 -5.01
CA ALA A 79 -1.88 -2.48 -5.98
C ALA A 79 -0.96 -3.65 -5.62
N ILE A 80 0.16 -3.40 -4.93
CA ILE A 80 1.10 -4.45 -4.50
C ILE A 80 0.47 -5.24 -3.37
N LEU A 81 -0.13 -4.56 -2.39
CA LEU A 81 -0.84 -5.21 -1.29
C LEU A 81 -2.05 -6.01 -1.79
N ALA A 82 -2.86 -5.45 -2.70
CA ALA A 82 -3.99 -6.17 -3.29
C ALA A 82 -3.53 -7.43 -4.06
N ALA A 83 -2.52 -7.30 -4.94
CA ALA A 83 -2.01 -8.42 -5.73
C ALA A 83 -1.35 -9.50 -4.87
N SER A 84 -0.57 -9.11 -3.86
CA SER A 84 0.08 -10.05 -2.94
C SER A 84 -0.94 -10.77 -2.05
N THR A 85 -1.98 -10.07 -1.57
CA THR A 85 -3.09 -10.69 -0.83
C THR A 85 -3.80 -11.73 -1.69
N ILE A 86 -4.16 -11.38 -2.93
CA ILE A 86 -4.78 -12.32 -3.87
C ILE A 86 -3.87 -13.53 -4.07
N ALA A 87 -2.59 -13.32 -4.37
CA ALA A 87 -1.64 -14.41 -4.61
C ALA A 87 -1.47 -15.34 -3.40
N MET A 88 -1.43 -14.79 -2.17
CA MET A 88 -1.36 -15.58 -0.94
C MET A 88 -2.62 -16.43 -0.74
N LEU A 89 -3.80 -15.86 -0.98
CA LEU A 89 -5.08 -16.56 -0.84
C LEU A 89 -5.25 -17.66 -1.89
N THR A 90 -4.90 -17.39 -3.15
CA THR A 90 -5.00 -18.37 -4.23
C THR A 90 -3.98 -19.50 -4.15
N SER A 91 -2.86 -19.27 -3.43
CA SER A 91 -1.81 -20.28 -3.22
C SER A 91 -1.96 -21.03 -1.89
N ALA A 92 -2.83 -20.58 -0.99
CA ALA A 92 -3.04 -21.19 0.31
C ALA A 92 -3.72 -22.56 0.19
N GLN A 93 -3.30 -23.48 1.04
CA GLN A 93 -3.79 -24.86 1.06
C GLN A 93 -4.22 -25.24 2.46
N PHE A 94 -5.30 -26.01 2.54
CA PHE A 94 -5.74 -26.64 3.76
C PHE A 94 -4.72 -27.70 4.18
N VAL A 95 -4.35 -27.68 5.46
CA VAL A 95 -3.39 -28.61 6.07
C VAL A 95 -4.10 -29.59 6.99
N GLU A 96 -5.03 -29.12 7.82
CA GLU A 96 -5.69 -29.95 8.81
C GLU A 96 -7.14 -29.52 9.01
N ALA A 97 -8.07 -30.48 8.93
CA ALA A 97 -9.45 -30.25 9.32
C ALA A 97 -9.52 -30.03 10.84
N LYS A 98 -10.23 -28.99 11.26
CA LYS A 98 -10.43 -28.66 12.67
C LYS A 98 -11.81 -29.07 13.16
N THR A 99 -12.76 -28.17 13.16
CA THR A 99 -14.08 -28.40 13.77
C THR A 99 -15.20 -28.08 12.80
N THR A 100 -16.28 -28.84 12.87
CA THR A 100 -17.58 -28.58 12.23
C THR A 100 -18.63 -28.08 13.23
N GLN A 101 -18.27 -27.97 14.51
CA GLN A 101 -19.15 -27.58 15.61
C GLN A 101 -19.09 -26.07 15.80
N ALA A 102 -20.23 -25.40 15.59
CA ALA A 102 -20.31 -23.94 15.63
C ALA A 102 -19.96 -23.34 16.99
N GLU A 103 -20.21 -24.08 18.08
CA GLU A 103 -19.83 -23.73 19.45
C GLU A 103 -18.30 -23.63 19.67
N HIS A 104 -17.50 -24.09 18.73
CA HIS A 104 -16.04 -24.03 18.79
C HIS A 104 -15.42 -22.93 17.94
N TYR A 105 -16.18 -22.27 17.06
CA TYR A 105 -15.62 -21.27 16.14
C TYR A 105 -14.97 -20.08 16.88
N GLU A 106 -15.61 -19.60 17.94
CA GLU A 106 -15.11 -18.47 18.75
C GLU A 106 -13.76 -18.78 19.41
N LYS A 107 -13.49 -20.05 19.72
CA LYS A 107 -12.23 -20.50 20.31
C LYS A 107 -11.05 -20.39 19.35
N ILE A 108 -11.32 -20.31 18.05
CA ILE A 108 -10.31 -20.25 16.98
C ILE A 108 -10.50 -19.02 16.07
N GLY A 109 -11.44 -18.12 16.40
CA GLY A 109 -11.65 -16.85 15.71
C GLY A 109 -12.35 -16.94 14.35
N VAL A 110 -13.02 -18.05 14.02
CA VAL A 110 -13.69 -18.26 12.71
C VAL A 110 -15.22 -18.14 12.78
N GLU A 111 -15.72 -17.52 13.84
CA GLU A 111 -17.11 -17.13 13.99
C GLU A 111 -17.55 -16.14 12.90
N SER A 112 -18.86 -15.92 12.77
CA SER A 112 -19.38 -14.97 11.79
C SER A 112 -18.99 -13.53 12.14
N ILE A 113 -18.54 -12.75 11.14
CA ILE A 113 -18.22 -11.33 11.29
C ILE A 113 -19.43 -10.45 11.64
N TYR A 114 -20.66 -10.97 11.54
CA TYR A 114 -21.87 -10.23 11.95
C TYR A 114 -22.01 -10.12 13.47
N ARG A 115 -21.19 -10.85 14.24
CA ARG A 115 -21.11 -10.66 15.69
C ARG A 115 -20.20 -9.48 15.98
N GLU A 116 -20.66 -8.54 16.81
CA GLU A 116 -19.86 -7.40 17.26
C GLU A 116 -18.57 -7.82 17.97
N SER A 117 -18.59 -8.96 18.66
CA SER A 117 -17.43 -9.53 19.36
C SER A 117 -16.52 -10.38 18.48
N ALA A 118 -16.81 -10.52 17.18
CA ALA A 118 -15.99 -11.33 16.30
C ALA A 118 -14.57 -10.77 16.18
N ARG A 119 -13.58 -11.63 16.33
CA ARG A 119 -12.16 -11.22 16.38
C ARG A 119 -11.44 -11.35 15.03
N GLY A 120 -12.02 -12.15 14.14
CA GLY A 120 -11.48 -12.42 12.82
C GLY A 120 -11.83 -11.38 11.75
N LEU A 121 -11.38 -11.66 10.54
CA LEU A 121 -11.72 -10.92 9.32
C LEU A 121 -12.41 -11.86 8.33
N GLU A 122 -13.36 -11.34 7.54
CA GLU A 122 -13.84 -11.99 6.33
C GLU A 122 -13.16 -11.35 5.12
N VAL A 123 -12.57 -12.16 4.26
CA VAL A 123 -12.05 -11.72 2.97
C VAL A 123 -12.87 -12.35 1.85
N THR A 124 -13.37 -11.51 0.96
CA THR A 124 -14.13 -11.94 -0.22
C THR A 124 -13.38 -11.57 -1.49
N LEU A 125 -13.04 -12.58 -2.28
CA LEU A 125 -12.48 -12.43 -3.63
C LEU A 125 -13.58 -12.65 -4.65
N SER A 126 -13.71 -11.75 -5.64
CA SER A 126 -14.74 -11.90 -6.67
C SER A 126 -14.22 -11.70 -8.10
N ASP A 127 -14.79 -12.48 -9.02
CA ASP A 127 -14.88 -12.13 -10.43
C ASP A 127 -16.31 -11.64 -10.72
N SER A 128 -16.48 -10.34 -10.63
CA SER A 128 -17.78 -9.67 -10.82
C SER A 128 -18.34 -9.87 -12.23
N LYS A 129 -17.51 -10.20 -13.24
CA LYS A 129 -17.96 -10.42 -14.63
C LYS A 129 -18.68 -11.74 -14.79
N GLN A 130 -18.30 -12.75 -14.00
CA GLN A 130 -18.94 -14.08 -14.01
C GLN A 130 -19.86 -14.31 -12.79
N GLY A 131 -19.91 -13.36 -11.85
CA GLY A 131 -20.71 -13.49 -10.63
C GLY A 131 -20.16 -14.56 -9.69
N LEU A 132 -18.85 -14.84 -9.76
CA LEU A 132 -18.17 -15.81 -8.91
C LEU A 132 -17.52 -15.09 -7.73
N SER A 133 -17.66 -15.65 -6.54
CA SER A 133 -17.04 -15.11 -5.33
C SER A 133 -16.72 -16.21 -4.31
N GLN A 134 -15.64 -16.02 -3.57
CA GLN A 134 -15.25 -16.89 -2.46
C GLN A 134 -15.02 -16.02 -1.22
N SER A 135 -15.75 -16.33 -0.15
CA SER A 135 -15.59 -15.65 1.15
C SER A 135 -14.94 -16.58 2.17
N ILE A 136 -13.92 -16.06 2.85
CA ILE A 136 -13.06 -16.80 3.78
C ILE A 136 -13.00 -16.03 5.08
N LEU A 137 -13.36 -16.68 6.17
CA LEU A 137 -13.20 -16.17 7.53
C LEU A 137 -11.81 -16.55 8.04
N PHE A 138 -11.00 -15.55 8.38
CA PHE A 138 -9.68 -15.66 8.97
C PHE A 138 -9.78 -15.51 10.48
N GLY A 139 -9.31 -16.52 11.19
CA GLY A 139 -9.26 -16.55 12.65
C GLY A 139 -7.86 -16.44 13.21
N ASP A 140 -7.67 -17.04 14.38
CA ASP A 140 -6.46 -16.89 15.18
C ASP A 140 -5.22 -17.47 14.47
N PHE A 141 -4.09 -16.77 14.63
CA PHE A 141 -2.78 -17.27 14.23
C PHE A 141 -2.31 -18.40 15.14
N THR A 142 -1.53 -19.31 14.56
CA THR A 142 -0.88 -20.43 15.26
C THR A 142 0.62 -20.42 14.93
N ASN A 143 1.40 -21.25 15.62
CA ASN A 143 2.83 -21.38 15.33
C ASN A 143 3.12 -21.88 13.90
N ASN A 144 2.17 -22.58 13.27
CA ASN A 144 2.38 -23.29 12.01
C ASN A 144 1.41 -22.84 10.90
N GLY A 145 0.77 -21.68 11.06
CA GLY A 145 -0.20 -21.13 10.09
C GLY A 145 -1.41 -20.50 10.77
N GLN A 146 -2.57 -20.54 10.14
CA GLN A 146 -3.74 -19.78 10.59
C GLN A 146 -5.04 -20.57 10.45
N TYR A 147 -5.98 -20.34 11.37
CA TYR A 147 -7.32 -20.91 11.25
C TYR A 147 -8.15 -20.16 10.21
N VAL A 148 -8.89 -20.90 9.40
CA VAL A 148 -9.81 -20.34 8.42
C VAL A 148 -11.10 -21.15 8.34
N ARG A 149 -12.16 -20.52 7.84
CA ARG A 149 -13.41 -21.22 7.48
C ARG A 149 -14.00 -20.57 6.24
N LEU A 150 -14.36 -21.37 5.23
CA LEU A 150 -15.13 -20.84 4.10
C LEU A 150 -16.53 -20.47 4.60
N ASN A 151 -17.05 -19.30 4.22
CA ASN A 151 -18.29 -18.79 4.83
C ASN A 151 -19.49 -19.74 4.61
N ASN A 152 -19.53 -20.41 3.46
CA ASN A 152 -20.57 -21.38 3.08
C ASN A 152 -20.33 -22.81 3.59
N GLU A 153 -19.28 -23.05 4.39
CA GLU A 153 -18.96 -24.36 4.92
C GLU A 153 -18.97 -24.38 6.46
N ALA A 154 -19.38 -25.53 7.01
CA ALA A 154 -19.27 -25.80 8.43
C ALA A 154 -17.83 -26.17 8.85
N GLN A 155 -17.02 -26.72 7.94
CA GLN A 155 -15.68 -27.17 8.30
C GLN A 155 -14.73 -25.99 8.45
N ALA A 156 -14.20 -25.79 9.66
CA ALA A 156 -13.03 -24.96 9.90
C ALA A 156 -11.74 -25.74 9.65
N TRP A 157 -10.70 -25.05 9.19
CA TRP A 157 -9.44 -25.63 8.78
C TRP A 157 -8.26 -24.87 9.38
N LEU A 158 -7.10 -25.52 9.42
CA LEU A 158 -5.81 -24.87 9.53
C LEU A 158 -5.19 -24.81 8.14
N ILE A 159 -4.73 -23.64 7.72
CA ILE A 159 -3.87 -23.46 6.55
C ILE A 159 -2.40 -23.39 6.98
N GLY A 160 -1.49 -23.84 6.13
CA GLY A 160 -0.05 -23.91 6.41
C GLY A 160 0.71 -22.60 6.26
N THR A 161 0.01 -21.48 6.16
CA THR A 161 0.57 -20.13 6.03
C THR A 161 -0.22 -19.18 6.93
N SER A 162 0.43 -18.09 7.32
CA SER A 162 -0.22 -16.98 8.03
C SER A 162 -0.38 -15.83 7.04
N ILE A 163 -1.58 -15.29 6.95
CA ILE A 163 -1.89 -14.15 6.08
C ILE A 163 -2.27 -12.99 6.98
N ASP A 164 -1.31 -12.08 7.17
CA ASP A 164 -1.52 -10.87 7.96
C ASP A 164 -2.21 -9.82 7.09
N LEU A 165 -3.40 -9.38 7.53
CA LEU A 165 -4.29 -8.55 6.75
C LEU A 165 -4.49 -7.22 7.50
N PRO A 166 -4.31 -6.06 6.83
CA PRO A 166 -4.57 -4.78 7.45
C PRO A 166 -6.03 -4.64 7.91
N ILE A 167 -6.21 -4.07 9.10
CA ILE A 167 -7.52 -3.91 9.78
C ILE A 167 -8.12 -2.51 9.65
N ASP A 168 -7.32 -1.57 9.13
CA ASP A 168 -7.68 -0.19 8.90
C ASP A 168 -7.69 0.11 7.39
N ASN A 169 -8.73 0.82 6.93
CA ASN A 169 -8.91 1.14 5.50
C ASN A 169 -7.69 1.85 4.89
N ILE A 170 -7.09 2.77 5.65
CA ILE A 170 -5.95 3.58 5.18
C ILE A 170 -4.73 2.73 4.79
N GLU A 171 -4.56 1.55 5.39
CA GLU A 171 -3.46 0.63 5.10
C GLU A 171 -3.65 -0.09 3.76
N TRP A 172 -4.87 -0.11 3.21
CA TRP A 172 -5.18 -0.64 1.89
C TRP A 172 -5.01 0.38 0.76
N LEU A 173 -4.78 1.66 1.09
CA LEU A 173 -4.66 2.76 0.12
C LEU A 173 -3.20 2.99 -0.30
N ASP A 174 -2.97 3.51 -1.51
CA ASP A 174 -1.64 4.02 -1.89
C ASP A 174 -1.38 5.35 -1.18
N ARG A 175 -0.71 5.24 -0.03
CA ARG A 175 -0.44 6.35 0.89
C ARG A 175 0.64 7.32 0.40
N GLU A 176 1.49 6.91 -0.53
CA GLU A 176 2.57 7.75 -1.01
C GLU A 176 2.00 8.84 -1.92
N LEU A 177 2.24 10.10 -1.56
CA LEU A 177 1.88 11.26 -2.37
C LEU A 177 3.03 11.61 -3.31
N LEU A 178 4.22 11.83 -2.72
CA LEU A 178 5.42 12.28 -3.40
C LEU A 178 6.66 11.65 -2.77
N ASP A 179 7.67 11.34 -3.59
CA ASP A 179 9.03 11.06 -3.11
C ASP A 179 10.02 11.84 -3.98
N ILE A 180 10.14 13.14 -3.69
CA ILE A 180 11.09 14.02 -4.37
C ILE A 180 12.20 14.34 -3.40
N SER A 181 13.41 13.91 -3.74
CA SER A 181 14.59 14.12 -2.91
C SER A 181 14.95 15.61 -2.83
N ALA A 182 15.54 16.02 -1.69
CA ALA A 182 16.08 17.39 -1.55
C ALA A 182 17.12 17.70 -2.64
N GLU A 183 17.79 16.66 -3.15
CA GLU A 183 18.76 16.73 -4.24
C GLU A 183 18.14 17.07 -5.58
N GLU A 184 16.83 16.91 -5.78
CA GLU A 184 16.16 17.34 -7.01
C GLU A 184 15.72 18.80 -6.97
N LEU A 185 15.53 19.38 -5.77
CA LEU A 185 15.00 20.73 -5.61
C LEU A 185 16.05 21.81 -5.87
N VAL A 186 15.68 22.94 -6.46
CA VAL A 186 16.57 24.11 -6.69
C VAL A 186 16.05 25.38 -6.04
N SER A 187 14.74 25.47 -5.86
CA SER A 187 14.08 26.60 -5.23
C SER A 187 12.91 26.09 -4.39
N ILE A 188 12.75 26.66 -3.21
CA ILE A 188 11.64 26.39 -2.30
C ILE A 188 11.13 27.73 -1.80
N ARG A 189 9.83 27.93 -1.91
CA ARG A 189 9.15 29.10 -1.36
C ARG A 189 7.97 28.65 -0.52
N ILE A 190 7.91 29.09 0.73
CA ILE A 190 6.78 28.86 1.64
C ILE A 190 6.25 30.22 2.08
N ILE A 191 4.97 30.49 1.84
CA ILE A 191 4.32 31.78 2.04
C ILE A 191 3.18 31.59 3.03
N HIS A 192 3.20 32.36 4.10
CA HIS A 192 2.14 32.37 5.12
C HIS A 192 1.07 33.42 4.81
N SER A 193 -0.09 33.29 5.44
CA SER A 193 -1.21 34.24 5.31
C SER A 193 -0.86 35.68 5.73
N ASP A 194 0.12 35.86 6.62
CA ASP A 194 0.66 37.16 7.05
C ASP A 194 1.73 37.73 6.10
N MET A 195 1.92 37.10 4.94
CA MET A 195 2.93 37.43 3.92
C MET A 195 4.39 37.18 4.35
N SER A 196 4.64 36.61 5.54
CA SER A 196 5.98 36.12 5.86
C SER A 196 6.33 34.94 4.96
N GLU A 197 7.59 34.87 4.53
CA GLU A 197 8.04 33.84 3.61
C GLU A 197 9.40 33.25 3.96
N ILE A 198 9.53 31.96 3.68
CA ILE A 198 10.81 31.26 3.59
C ILE A 198 11.13 31.13 2.10
N GLN A 199 12.28 31.63 1.69
CA GLN A 199 12.81 31.42 0.34
C GLN A 199 14.19 30.77 0.44
N LEU A 200 14.27 29.52 -0.01
CA LEU A 200 15.51 28.77 -0.12
C LEU A 200 15.83 28.55 -1.59
N SER A 201 17.09 28.74 -1.95
CA SER A 201 17.57 28.43 -3.30
C SER A 201 18.95 27.81 -3.23
N ARG A 202 19.33 27.09 -4.29
CA ARG A 202 20.72 26.66 -4.47
C ARG A 202 21.07 26.65 -5.93
N ASN A 203 22.37 26.83 -6.19
CA ASN A 203 22.91 26.59 -7.51
C ASN A 203 23.39 25.12 -7.58
N PRO A 204 22.68 24.26 -8.33
CA PRO A 204 22.96 22.83 -8.37
C PRO A 204 24.33 22.50 -9.00
N LEU A 205 24.96 23.45 -9.69
CA LEU A 205 26.30 23.28 -10.29
C LEU A 205 27.44 23.58 -9.30
N THR A 206 27.15 24.28 -8.20
CA THR A 206 28.21 24.84 -7.33
C THR A 206 28.02 24.57 -5.84
N SER A 207 26.82 24.21 -5.39
CA SER A 207 26.51 23.98 -3.97
C SER A 207 25.49 22.85 -3.79
N SER A 208 25.71 21.99 -2.79
CA SER A 208 24.71 21.06 -2.28
C SER A 208 23.73 21.73 -1.31
N ASP A 209 24.18 22.76 -0.60
CA ASP A 209 23.44 23.44 0.46
C ASP A 209 22.48 24.47 -0.12
N PHE A 210 21.30 24.57 0.50
CA PHE A 210 20.36 25.67 0.29
C PHE A 210 20.83 26.94 1.03
N THR A 211 20.64 28.07 0.38
CA THR A 211 20.87 29.41 0.93
C THR A 211 19.59 30.23 0.94
N MET A 212 19.48 31.14 1.89
CA MET A 212 18.42 32.15 1.99
C MET A 212 18.93 33.48 1.45
N THR A 213 18.09 34.19 0.70
CA THR A 213 18.39 35.55 0.23
C THR A 213 18.59 36.48 1.43
N ASP A 214 19.65 37.31 1.40
CA ASP A 214 19.99 38.30 2.42
C ASP A 214 20.22 37.78 3.85
N VAL A 215 20.39 36.46 4.03
CA VAL A 215 20.68 35.84 5.32
C VAL A 215 22.00 35.07 5.26
N ASN A 216 22.96 35.45 6.10
CA ASN A 216 24.17 34.66 6.29
C ASN A 216 23.85 33.45 7.19
N MET A 217 23.65 32.29 6.58
CA MET A 217 23.26 31.08 7.29
C MET A 217 24.47 30.43 7.97
N ASP A 218 24.43 30.34 9.30
CA ASP A 218 25.35 29.52 10.08
C ASP A 218 25.05 28.02 9.90
N SER A 219 25.79 27.14 10.57
CA SER A 219 25.59 25.69 10.45
C SER A 219 24.19 25.24 10.88
N THR A 220 23.62 25.87 11.90
CA THR A 220 22.27 25.56 12.42
C THR A 220 21.20 25.94 11.41
N THR A 221 21.28 27.16 10.88
CA THR A 221 20.34 27.68 9.87
C THR A 221 20.40 26.83 8.60
N LYS A 222 21.60 26.44 8.16
CA LYS A 222 21.78 25.52 7.01
C LYS A 222 21.14 24.16 7.26
N HIS A 223 21.32 23.60 8.46
CA HIS A 223 20.71 22.33 8.84
C HIS A 223 19.17 22.43 8.80
N ASN A 224 18.59 23.49 9.36
CA ASN A 224 17.15 23.74 9.33
C ASN A 224 16.63 23.93 7.89
N GLY A 225 17.36 24.66 7.04
CA GLY A 225 17.04 24.80 5.62
C GLY A 225 17.03 23.44 4.89
N ASN A 226 18.02 22.60 5.16
CA ASN A 226 18.07 21.24 4.58
C ASN A 226 16.93 20.34 5.09
N ARG A 227 16.46 20.52 6.33
CA ARG A 227 15.26 19.82 6.84
C ARG A 227 14.00 20.22 6.06
N ILE A 228 13.83 21.50 5.72
CA ILE A 228 12.74 21.97 4.86
C ILE A 228 12.88 21.40 3.44
N ALA A 229 14.09 21.34 2.91
CA ALA A 229 14.33 20.76 1.58
C ALA A 229 13.97 19.27 1.49
N GLY A 230 14.00 18.53 2.60
CA GLY A 230 13.57 17.13 2.65
C GLY A 230 12.05 16.90 2.77
N ILE A 231 11.23 17.96 2.75
CA ILE A 231 9.80 17.85 3.08
C ILE A 231 9.01 16.98 2.09
N LEU A 232 9.36 17.01 0.80
CA LEU A 232 8.68 16.25 -0.26
C LEU A 232 9.19 14.80 -0.42
N SER A 233 10.25 14.40 0.29
CA SER A 233 10.76 13.03 0.24
C SER A 233 9.95 12.12 1.17
N GLY A 234 9.55 10.94 0.69
CA GLY A 234 8.72 9.99 1.41
C GLY A 234 7.44 10.62 1.99
N LEU A 235 6.81 11.53 1.25
CA LEU A 235 5.62 12.23 1.69
C LEU A 235 4.42 11.28 1.59
N ASN A 236 3.91 10.88 2.76
CA ASN A 236 2.77 9.99 2.88
C ASN A 236 1.58 10.70 3.52
N MET A 237 0.38 10.32 3.10
CA MET A 237 -0.86 10.78 3.73
C MET A 237 -1.19 9.98 5.00
N GLU A 238 -1.94 10.62 5.89
CA GLU A 238 -2.56 10.01 7.07
C GLU A 238 -4.07 9.79 6.85
N SER A 239 -4.72 10.67 6.09
CA SER A 239 -6.08 10.47 5.59
C SER A 239 -6.26 11.15 4.23
N VAL A 240 -7.31 10.75 3.53
CA VAL A 240 -7.69 11.34 2.24
C VAL A 240 -9.21 11.49 2.14
N SER A 241 -9.63 12.53 1.44
CA SER A 241 -11.03 12.76 1.09
C SER A 241 -11.11 13.45 -0.27
N THR A 242 -12.23 13.30 -0.97
CA THR A 242 -12.44 14.04 -2.21
C THR A 242 -12.55 15.53 -1.92
N ALA A 243 -12.06 16.37 -2.82
CA ALA A 243 -12.17 17.83 -2.69
C ALA A 243 -13.61 18.34 -2.69
N THR A 244 -14.58 17.52 -3.14
CA THR A 244 -16.01 17.84 -3.10
C THR A 244 -16.68 17.48 -1.78
N ALA A 245 -16.10 16.56 -0.99
CA ALA A 245 -16.63 16.17 0.32
C ALA A 245 -16.29 17.17 1.43
N ILE A 246 -15.20 17.93 1.27
CA ILE A 246 -14.71 18.87 2.27
C ILE A 246 -14.85 20.31 1.79
N LYS A 247 -15.41 21.17 2.63
CA LYS A 247 -15.42 22.62 2.39
C LYS A 247 -14.11 23.23 2.91
N LEU A 248 -13.19 23.51 2.00
CA LEU A 248 -11.96 24.25 2.32
C LEU A 248 -12.27 25.73 2.58
N PRO A 249 -11.57 26.40 3.52
CA PRO A 249 -11.62 27.84 3.66
C PRO A 249 -11.18 28.57 2.37
N ASP A 250 -11.70 29.79 2.18
CA ASP A 250 -11.43 30.59 0.97
C ASP A 250 -9.95 30.92 0.77
N THR A 251 -9.17 30.97 1.87
CA THR A 251 -7.75 31.30 1.84
C THR A 251 -6.93 30.20 2.51
N ALA A 252 -5.90 29.73 1.79
CA ALA A 252 -4.90 28.83 2.35
C ALA A 252 -4.08 29.59 3.41
N ALA A 253 -3.84 28.93 4.55
CA ALA A 253 -3.02 29.45 5.63
C ALA A 253 -1.54 29.49 5.24
N VAL A 254 -1.09 28.49 4.49
CA VAL A 254 0.28 28.38 3.96
C VAL A 254 0.24 27.90 2.50
N ARG A 255 1.10 28.46 1.66
CA ARG A 255 1.33 28.03 0.27
C ARG A 255 2.79 27.66 0.07
N GLY A 256 3.06 26.52 -0.52
CA GLY A 256 4.39 26.06 -0.88
C GLY A 256 4.57 25.97 -2.39
N GLU A 257 5.78 26.29 -2.85
CA GLU A 257 6.20 26.18 -4.24
C GLU A 257 7.60 25.58 -4.29
N PHE A 258 7.74 24.42 -4.91
CA PHE A 258 8.98 23.64 -4.92
C PHE A 258 9.39 23.37 -6.36
N HIS A 259 10.53 23.89 -6.77
CA HIS A 259 11.05 23.76 -8.13
C HIS A 259 12.13 22.70 -8.17
N THR A 260 12.04 21.77 -9.13
CA THR A 260 13.08 20.77 -9.38
C THR A 260 14.07 21.25 -10.45
N ARG A 261 15.25 20.62 -10.49
CA ARG A 261 16.26 20.79 -11.56
C ARG A 261 15.73 20.44 -12.96
N SER A 262 14.73 19.58 -13.03
CA SER A 262 14.10 19.14 -14.28
C SER A 262 12.97 20.05 -14.76
N GLY A 263 12.63 21.11 -14.01
CA GLY A 263 11.55 22.04 -14.36
C GLY A 263 10.16 21.62 -13.87
N ILE A 264 10.06 20.57 -13.06
CA ILE A 264 8.80 20.22 -12.38
C ILE A 264 8.60 21.20 -11.23
N ILE A 265 7.38 21.71 -11.07
CA ILE A 265 6.98 22.52 -9.93
C ILE A 265 5.92 21.76 -9.14
N ILE A 266 6.12 21.62 -7.83
CA ILE A 266 5.08 21.16 -6.91
C ILE A 266 4.49 22.35 -6.18
N TYR A 267 3.17 22.49 -6.25
CA TYR A 267 2.41 23.44 -5.47
C TYR A 267 1.78 22.74 -4.28
N THR A 268 1.87 23.35 -3.10
CA THR A 268 1.21 22.85 -1.91
C THR A 268 0.37 23.95 -1.29
N HIS A 269 -0.78 23.58 -0.76
CA HIS A 269 -1.64 24.50 -0.03
C HIS A 269 -2.05 23.82 1.26
N ALA A 270 -1.92 24.53 2.38
CA ALA A 270 -2.34 24.07 3.69
C ALA A 270 -3.45 24.98 4.22
N TRP A 271 -4.55 24.39 4.68
CA TRP A 271 -5.68 25.08 5.29
C TRP A 271 -5.82 24.64 6.73
N GLN A 272 -6.14 25.60 7.60
CA GLN A 272 -6.55 25.30 8.96
C GLN A 272 -8.05 24.99 8.99
N SER A 273 -8.42 23.86 9.58
CA SER A 273 -9.82 23.45 9.78
C SER A 273 -10.03 22.92 11.20
N GLU A 274 -11.27 22.58 11.55
CA GLU A 274 -11.60 21.91 12.82
C GLU A 274 -11.01 20.49 12.90
N GLU A 275 -10.80 19.85 11.75
CA GLU A 275 -10.25 18.48 11.62
C GLU A 275 -8.71 18.46 11.62
N GLY A 276 -8.07 19.63 11.70
CA GLY A 276 -6.62 19.78 11.69
C GLY A 276 -6.12 20.60 10.51
N ILE A 277 -4.98 20.20 9.96
CA ILE A 277 -4.38 20.88 8.80
C ILE A 277 -4.63 20.03 7.57
N LEU A 278 -5.38 20.60 6.63
CA LEU A 278 -5.74 19.98 5.37
C LEU A 278 -4.78 20.43 4.28
N PHE A 279 -4.37 19.50 3.42
CA PHE A 279 -3.44 19.74 2.34
C PHE A 279 -4.05 19.41 0.98
N THR A 280 -3.73 20.23 -0.01
CA THR A 280 -3.84 19.85 -1.42
C THR A 280 -2.49 20.04 -2.10
N PHE A 281 -2.29 19.27 -3.15
CA PHE A 281 -1.08 19.27 -3.95
C PHE A 281 -1.46 19.37 -5.41
N ASP A 282 -0.64 20.06 -6.19
CA ASP A 282 -0.71 20.08 -7.65
C ASP A 282 0.72 20.05 -8.20
N ALA A 283 0.86 19.71 -9.48
CA ALA A 283 2.13 19.73 -10.17
C ALA A 283 2.04 20.43 -11.52
N GLY A 284 3.03 21.26 -11.78
CA GLY A 284 3.22 21.96 -13.05
C GLY A 284 4.58 21.64 -13.67
N TYR A 285 4.77 22.16 -14.88
CA TYR A 285 6.04 22.10 -15.57
C TYR A 285 6.39 23.49 -16.10
N ALA A 286 7.48 24.07 -15.60
CA ALA A 286 8.03 25.34 -16.05
C ALA A 286 9.55 25.19 -16.21
N PRO A 287 10.01 24.75 -17.38
CA PRO A 287 11.43 24.65 -17.65
C PRO A 287 12.05 26.04 -17.78
N THR A 288 13.34 26.15 -17.47
CA THR A 288 14.17 27.25 -17.95
C THR A 288 14.40 27.07 -19.45
N GLU A 289 14.51 28.17 -20.23
CA GLU A 289 14.64 28.14 -21.70
C GLU A 289 15.72 27.18 -22.23
N ASP A 290 16.75 26.90 -21.42
CA ASP A 290 17.88 26.02 -21.76
C ASP A 290 17.62 24.51 -21.55
N ILE A 291 16.53 24.10 -20.89
CA ILE A 291 16.27 22.69 -20.51
C ILE A 291 14.80 22.34 -20.74
N ILE A 292 14.45 21.95 -21.97
CA ILE A 292 13.14 21.34 -22.26
C ILE A 292 13.28 19.81 -22.20
N ASP A 293 12.71 19.20 -21.17
CA ASP A 293 12.63 17.75 -20.99
C ASP A 293 11.17 17.26 -21.07
N SER A 294 10.84 16.57 -22.17
CA SER A 294 9.50 16.02 -22.39
C SER A 294 9.16 14.90 -21.39
N LEU A 295 10.16 14.22 -20.82
CA LEU A 295 9.95 13.24 -19.76
C LEU A 295 9.51 13.94 -18.46
N ALA A 296 10.16 15.04 -18.11
CA ALA A 296 9.79 15.85 -16.94
C ALA A 296 8.38 16.44 -17.09
N GLN A 297 8.01 16.92 -18.28
CA GLN A 297 6.66 17.39 -18.55
C GLN A 297 5.61 16.28 -18.36
N THR A 298 5.89 15.07 -18.89
CA THR A 298 5.00 13.91 -18.75
C THR A 298 4.91 13.46 -17.29
N GLN A 299 6.02 13.51 -16.56
CA GLN A 299 6.07 13.18 -15.14
C GLN A 299 5.26 14.18 -14.30
N ALA A 300 5.39 15.48 -14.55
CA ALA A 300 4.59 16.51 -13.87
C ALA A 300 3.08 16.27 -14.09
N ALA A 301 2.65 15.98 -15.32
CA ALA A 301 1.26 15.66 -15.62
C ALA A 301 0.76 14.40 -14.88
N ARG A 302 1.61 13.38 -14.75
CA ARG A 302 1.29 12.17 -13.97
C ARG A 302 1.16 12.46 -12.48
N ILE A 303 2.05 13.28 -11.92
CA ILE A 303 1.97 13.72 -10.52
C ILE A 303 0.69 14.53 -10.29
N ALA A 304 0.37 15.47 -11.17
CA ALA A 304 -0.87 16.25 -11.07
C ALA A 304 -2.11 15.34 -11.13
N ALA A 305 -2.15 14.40 -12.07
CA ALA A 305 -3.25 13.42 -12.15
C ALA A 305 -3.36 12.52 -10.90
N LYS A 306 -2.23 12.20 -10.26
CA LYS A 306 -2.17 11.44 -9.00
C LYS A 306 -2.74 12.25 -7.82
N LEU A 307 -2.52 13.56 -7.76
CA LEU A 307 -2.78 14.37 -6.57
C LEU A 307 -4.04 15.23 -6.64
N ASN A 308 -4.46 15.64 -7.84
CA ASN A 308 -5.57 16.57 -8.02
C ASN A 308 -6.92 15.92 -7.68
N GLY A 309 -7.83 16.73 -7.15
CA GLY A 309 -9.17 16.29 -6.74
C GLY A 309 -9.25 15.73 -5.32
N TRP A 310 -8.13 15.71 -4.59
CA TRP A 310 -8.02 15.15 -3.25
C TRP A 310 -7.60 16.18 -2.21
N VAL A 311 -8.05 15.97 -0.99
CA VAL A 311 -7.65 16.69 0.22
C VAL A 311 -7.06 15.67 1.18
N TYR A 312 -5.90 15.99 1.74
CA TYR A 312 -5.12 15.09 2.56
C TYR A 312 -4.91 15.64 3.96
N THR A 313 -4.76 14.76 4.93
CA THR A 313 -4.01 15.07 6.15
C THR A 313 -2.65 14.39 6.08
N LEU A 314 -1.67 14.95 6.78
CA LEU A 314 -0.31 14.44 6.82
C LEU A 314 0.12 14.16 8.26
N PRO A 315 1.05 13.22 8.47
CA PRO A 315 1.68 13.02 9.78
C PRO A 315 2.17 14.33 10.39
N SER A 316 2.00 14.46 11.70
CA SER A 316 2.28 15.70 12.45
C SER A 316 3.68 16.29 12.18
N PHE A 317 4.70 15.45 12.02
CA PHE A 317 6.06 15.90 11.72
C PHE A 317 6.21 16.50 10.31
N LYS A 318 5.50 15.99 9.29
CA LYS A 318 5.45 16.58 7.94
C LYS A 318 4.63 17.87 7.96
N THR A 319 3.49 17.86 8.66
CA THR A 319 2.67 19.06 8.86
C THR A 319 3.48 20.19 9.49
N ALA A 320 4.22 19.92 10.56
CA ALA A 320 5.07 20.92 11.22
C ALA A 320 6.13 21.51 10.27
N GLN A 321 6.72 20.70 9.39
CA GLN A 321 7.68 21.20 8.39
C GLN A 321 7.03 22.18 7.40
N PHE A 322 5.82 21.90 6.93
CA PHE A 322 5.11 22.80 5.99
C PHE A 322 4.71 24.12 6.66
N LEU A 323 4.45 24.08 7.96
CA LEU A 323 4.07 25.25 8.75
C LEU A 323 5.28 26.03 9.30
N SER A 324 6.52 25.64 8.97
CA SER A 324 7.73 26.33 9.43
C SER A 324 7.68 27.80 9.05
N ARG A 325 8.07 28.67 9.98
CA ARG A 325 8.20 30.12 9.79
C ARG A 325 9.67 30.51 9.68
N PRO A 326 9.99 31.70 9.13
CA PRO A 326 11.37 32.18 9.02
C PRO A 326 12.11 32.21 10.36
N ALA A 327 11.42 32.52 11.45
CA ALA A 327 11.99 32.54 12.80
C ALA A 327 12.41 31.15 13.30
N ASP A 328 11.81 30.07 12.78
CA ASP A 328 12.13 28.69 13.17
C ASP A 328 13.43 28.21 12.50
N LEU A 329 13.83 28.84 11.38
CA LEU A 329 15.09 28.53 10.71
C LEU A 329 16.30 29.05 11.48
N LEU A 330 16.13 30.15 12.23
CA LEU A 330 17.20 30.86 12.92
C LEU A 330 17.46 30.37 14.35
N GLN A 331 16.68 29.38 14.82
CA GLN A 331 16.77 28.81 16.17
C GLN A 331 17.48 27.46 16.16
#